data_AF-A0A6P5P6I8-F1
#
_entry.id   AF-A0A6P5P6I8-F1
#
_cell.length_a   1.000
_cell.length_b   1.000
_cell.length_c   1.000
_cell.angle_alpha   90.00
_cell.angle_beta   90.00
_cell.angle_gamma   90.00
#
_symmetry.space_group_name_H-M   'P 1'
#
loop_
_entity.id
_entity.type
_entity.pdbx_description
1 polymer ?
#
loop_
_entity_poly.entity_id
_entity_poly.type
_entity_poly.pdbx_seq_one_letter_code
_entity_poly.pdbx_strand_id
1 'polypeptide(L)'
;MAKPLWLSLILFIIPVALAVGVDQSKNEVKAQSYFGSINVSNANVKQCVWFAMKEYNKESEDKYVFLVDKILHAKLQITDRMEYHIDVQITRSNCKKPLNNTENCIPQKNPKLEKKMKCSFLVGALPWNGEFNLLSKECKDV
;
A
#
# COMPACT_ATOMS: atom_id res chain seq x y z
N MET A 1 59.92 -28.88 -65.55
CA MET A 1 59.11 -27.72 -65.95
C MET A 1 57.73 -28.20 -66.34
N ALA A 2 56.71 -27.91 -65.53
CA ALA A 2 55.28 -27.83 -65.89
C ALA A 2 54.50 -27.45 -64.61
N LYS A 3 53.94 -26.23 -64.59
CA LYS A 3 52.80 -25.84 -63.73
C LYS A 3 51.53 -26.52 -64.34
N PRO A 4 50.34 -26.64 -63.69
CA PRO A 4 49.78 -25.62 -62.78
C PRO A 4 48.72 -26.08 -61.73
N LEU A 5 48.40 -25.15 -60.83
CA LEU A 5 47.05 -24.73 -60.42
C LEU A 5 46.01 -25.81 -60.06
N TRP A 6 45.72 -25.94 -58.76
CA TRP A 6 44.31 -26.02 -58.33
C TRP A 6 44.13 -25.16 -57.08
N LEU A 7 43.51 -23.98 -57.29
CA LEU A 7 42.94 -23.18 -56.21
C LEU A 7 41.94 -24.06 -55.44
N SER A 8 42.27 -24.43 -54.21
CA SER A 8 41.25 -24.84 -53.25
C SER A 8 40.81 -23.58 -52.50
N LEU A 9 39.87 -22.86 -53.12
CA LEU A 9 39.11 -21.81 -52.45
C LEU A 9 38.18 -22.53 -51.46
N ILE A 10 38.66 -22.75 -50.23
CA ILE A 10 37.78 -23.17 -49.15
C ILE A 10 36.86 -21.98 -48.86
N LEU A 11 35.67 -22.00 -49.47
CA LEU A 11 34.54 -21.19 -49.04
C LEU A 11 34.24 -21.59 -47.60
N PHE A 12 34.71 -20.80 -46.65
CA PHE A 12 34.13 -20.78 -45.32
C PHE A 12 32.68 -20.31 -45.49
N ILE A 13 31.78 -21.26 -45.70
CA ILE A 13 30.36 -21.04 -45.49
C ILE A 13 30.22 -20.83 -44.00
N ILE A 14 30.33 -19.58 -43.55
CA ILE A 14 29.93 -19.20 -42.21
C ILE A 14 28.43 -19.44 -42.19
N PRO A 15 27.90 -20.39 -41.39
CA PRO A 15 26.47 -20.39 -41.15
C PRO A 15 26.23 -19.12 -40.35
N VAL A 16 25.71 -18.09 -41.02
CA VAL A 16 25.05 -16.99 -40.33
C VAL A 16 23.84 -17.64 -39.69
N ALA A 17 24.01 -18.10 -38.45
CA ALA A 17 22.91 -18.44 -37.61
C ALA A 17 22.10 -17.15 -37.46
N LEU A 18 21.00 -17.06 -38.21
CA LEU A 18 19.92 -16.17 -37.84
C LEU A 18 19.40 -16.72 -36.52
N ALA A 19 20.02 -16.29 -35.42
CA ALA A 19 19.37 -16.30 -34.13
C ALA A 19 18.19 -15.34 -34.29
N VAL A 20 17.06 -15.87 -34.73
CA VAL A 20 15.78 -15.24 -34.47
C VAL A 20 15.64 -15.33 -32.96
N GLY A 21 16.19 -14.33 -32.28
CA GLY A 21 15.85 -14.08 -30.90
C GLY A 21 14.36 -13.82 -30.90
N VAL A 22 13.57 -14.84 -30.60
CA VAL A 22 12.22 -14.60 -30.09
C VAL A 22 12.47 -13.89 -28.77
N ASP A 23 12.37 -12.57 -28.83
CA ASP A 23 12.47 -11.70 -27.66
C ASP A 23 11.32 -12.09 -26.71
N GLN A 24 11.61 -13.02 -25.81
CA GLN A 24 10.68 -13.47 -24.78
C GLN A 24 10.49 -12.41 -23.67
N SER A 25 11.06 -11.21 -23.80
CA SER A 25 10.82 -10.12 -22.85
C SER A 25 9.40 -9.54 -22.92
N LYS A 26 8.57 -9.94 -23.89
CA LYS A 26 7.26 -9.31 -24.12
C LYS A 26 6.09 -9.81 -23.26
N ASN A 27 6.33 -10.67 -22.28
CA ASN A 27 5.31 -11.13 -21.32
C ASN A 27 5.58 -10.69 -19.88
N GLU A 28 6.36 -9.64 -19.63
CA GLU A 28 6.14 -8.88 -18.41
C GLU A 28 4.81 -8.14 -18.57
N VAL A 29 3.75 -8.69 -18.00
CA VAL A 29 2.61 -7.88 -17.59
C VAL A 29 3.20 -6.86 -16.62
N LYS A 30 3.53 -5.67 -17.13
CA LYS A 30 3.62 -4.48 -16.29
C LYS A 30 2.25 -4.39 -15.65
N ALA A 31 2.15 -4.92 -14.43
CA ALA A 31 0.99 -4.73 -13.58
C ALA A 31 0.88 -3.23 -13.44
N GLN A 32 0.06 -2.63 -14.30
CA GLN A 32 -0.31 -1.24 -14.23
C GLN A 32 -1.02 -1.12 -12.89
N SER A 33 -0.28 -0.77 -11.83
CA SER A 33 -0.81 -0.67 -10.48
C SER A 33 -2.03 0.23 -10.58
N TYR A 34 -3.23 -0.32 -10.37
CA TYR A 34 -4.43 0.48 -10.41
C TYR A 34 -4.37 1.38 -9.18
N PHE A 35 -3.92 2.62 -9.39
CA PHE A 35 -3.80 3.65 -8.37
C PHE A 35 -4.90 4.68 -8.61
N GLY A 36 -5.88 4.73 -7.71
CA GLY A 36 -7.03 5.60 -7.88
C GLY A 36 -7.63 6.05 -6.56
N SER A 37 -8.15 7.28 -6.55
CA SER A 37 -9.00 7.76 -5.45
C SER A 37 -10.24 6.88 -5.34
N ILE A 38 -10.58 6.46 -4.13
CA ILE A 38 -11.77 5.66 -3.82
C ILE A 38 -12.65 6.41 -2.83
N ASN A 39 -13.97 6.20 -2.91
CA ASN A 39 -14.91 6.85 -2.02
C ASN A 39 -14.67 6.40 -0.56
N VAL A 40 -14.55 7.36 0.36
CA VAL A 40 -14.36 7.11 1.80
C VAL A 40 -15.51 6.33 2.45
N SER A 41 -16.66 6.28 1.80
CA SER A 41 -17.83 5.51 2.22
C SER A 41 -17.72 4.03 1.90
N ASN A 42 -16.73 3.62 1.10
CA ASN A 42 -16.48 2.23 0.74
C ASN A 42 -16.26 1.37 2.01
N ALA A 43 -16.87 0.19 2.05
CA ALA A 43 -16.84 -0.70 3.21
C ALA A 43 -15.41 -1.14 3.58
N ASN A 44 -14.57 -1.46 2.59
CA ASN A 44 -13.18 -1.86 2.83
C ASN A 44 -12.35 -0.70 3.37
N VAL A 45 -12.60 0.53 2.92
CA VAL A 45 -11.95 1.73 3.49
C VAL A 45 -12.31 1.86 4.98
N LYS A 46 -13.58 1.69 5.34
CA LYS A 46 -14.02 1.73 6.75
C LYS A 46 -13.38 0.63 7.59
N GLN A 47 -13.27 -0.59 7.06
CA GLN A 47 -12.59 -1.70 7.74
C GLN A 47 -11.10 -1.42 7.94
N CYS A 48 -10.41 -0.89 6.93
CA CYS A 48 -9.00 -0.50 7.02
C CYS A 48 -8.79 0.60 8.05
N VAL A 49 -9.66 1.62 8.10
CA VAL A 49 -9.61 2.66 9.13
C VAL A 49 -9.82 2.08 10.52
N TRP A 50 -10.81 1.20 10.70
CA TRP A 50 -11.06 0.54 11.98
C TRP A 50 -9.83 -0.25 12.46
N PHE A 51 -9.22 -1.03 11.56
CA PHE A 51 -8.02 -1.80 11.85
C PHE A 51 -6.82 -0.88 12.19
N ALA A 52 -6.56 0.12 11.36
CA ALA A 52 -5.46 1.07 11.57
C ALA A 52 -5.60 1.83 12.89
N MET A 53 -6.82 2.22 13.27
CA MET A 53 -7.08 2.92 14.54
C MET A 53 -6.91 2.00 15.75
N LYS A 54 -7.22 0.71 15.61
CA LYS A 54 -6.96 -0.29 16.66
C LYS A 54 -5.47 -0.41 16.93
N GLU A 55 -4.65 -0.59 15.88
CA GLU A 55 -3.19 -0.67 16.01
C GLU A 55 -2.59 0.67 16.47
N TYR A 56 -3.05 1.81 15.94
CA TYR A 56 -2.63 3.12 16.41
C TYR A 56 -2.86 3.30 17.92
N ASN A 57 -4.05 2.97 18.42
CA ASN A 57 -4.36 3.13 19.83
C ASN A 57 -3.58 2.17 20.73
N LYS A 58 -3.30 0.96 20.27
CA LYS A 58 -2.46 -0.02 20.97
C LYS A 58 -1.02 0.48 21.13
N GLU A 59 -0.46 1.08 20.09
CA GLU A 59 0.94 1.54 20.07
C GLU A 59 1.14 2.96 20.62
N SER A 60 0.10 3.80 20.59
CA SER A 60 0.20 5.17 21.06
C SER A 60 0.43 5.25 22.57
N GLU A 61 1.42 6.04 22.99
CA GLU A 61 1.76 6.29 24.40
C GLU A 61 0.75 7.22 25.11
N ASP A 62 -0.21 7.80 24.38
CA ASP A 62 -1.24 8.64 24.99
C ASP A 62 -2.12 7.81 25.93
N LYS A 63 -2.45 8.40 27.08
CA LYS A 63 -3.30 7.80 28.12
C LYS A 63 -4.75 7.64 27.67
N TYR A 64 -5.16 8.37 26.63
CA TYR A 64 -6.52 8.38 26.11
C TYR A 64 -6.61 7.70 24.75
N VAL A 65 -7.78 7.14 24.48
CA VAL A 65 -8.13 6.57 23.17
C VAL A 65 -8.38 7.71 22.19
N PHE A 66 -7.86 7.57 20.97
CA PHE A 66 -8.19 8.44 19.84
C PHE A 66 -9.32 7.85 19.01
N LEU A 67 -10.22 8.74 18.57
CA LEU A 67 -11.35 8.44 17.70
C LEU A 67 -11.13 9.10 16.34
N VAL A 68 -11.78 8.55 15.31
CA VAL A 68 -11.85 9.19 13.99
C VAL A 68 -12.86 10.33 14.06
N ASP A 69 -12.40 11.54 13.78
CA ASP A 69 -13.26 12.71 13.58
C ASP A 69 -13.77 12.71 12.14
N LYS A 70 -12.87 12.52 11.16
CA LYS A 70 -13.22 12.50 9.74
C LYS A 70 -12.23 11.68 8.91
N ILE A 71 -12.73 10.94 7.94
CA ILE A 71 -11.90 10.39 6.84
C ILE A 71 -11.80 11.47 5.77
N LEU A 72 -10.59 11.93 5.46
CA LEU A 72 -10.34 13.05 4.56
C LEU A 72 -10.31 12.58 3.10
N HIS A 73 -9.54 11.55 2.82
CA HIS A 73 -9.49 10.91 1.50
C HIS A 73 -8.95 9.48 1.59
N ALA A 74 -9.21 8.69 0.55
CA ALA A 74 -8.69 7.34 0.41
C ALA A 74 -8.23 7.10 -1.03
N LYS A 75 -7.14 6.36 -1.18
CA LYS A 75 -6.64 5.86 -2.46
C LYS A 75 -6.41 4.36 -2.34
N LEU A 76 -6.71 3.65 -3.42
CA LEU A 76 -6.44 2.21 -3.54
C LEU A 76 -5.33 2.01 -4.58
N GLN A 77 -4.34 1.22 -4.20
CA GLN A 77 -3.34 0.66 -5.10
C GLN A 77 -3.51 -0.87 -5.14
N ILE A 78 -3.53 -1.46 -6.33
CA ILE A 78 -3.55 -2.92 -6.50
C ILE A 78 -2.15 -3.40 -6.88
N THR A 79 -1.56 -4.22 -6.01
CA THR A 79 -0.24 -4.86 -6.16
C THR A 79 -0.42 -6.38 -6.09
N ASP A 80 0.39 -7.10 -5.31
CA ASP A 80 0.12 -8.48 -4.86
C ASP A 80 -1.04 -8.54 -3.84
N ARG A 81 -1.44 -7.38 -3.29
CA ARG A 81 -2.56 -7.17 -2.37
C ARG A 81 -3.28 -5.85 -2.66
N MET A 82 -4.34 -5.56 -1.91
CA MET A 82 -4.97 -4.23 -1.93
C MET A 82 -4.27 -3.32 -0.92
N GLU A 83 -3.71 -2.20 -1.36
CA GLU A 83 -3.07 -1.22 -0.50
C GLU A 83 -3.92 0.05 -0.44
N TYR A 84 -4.43 0.34 0.75
CA TYR A 84 -5.25 1.50 1.02
C TYR A 84 -4.40 2.59 1.68
N HIS A 85 -4.21 3.71 0.97
CA HIS A 85 -3.67 4.94 1.54
C HIS A 85 -4.83 5.80 2.03
N ILE A 86 -4.91 6.02 3.33
CA ILE A 86 -6.07 6.66 3.96
C ILE A 86 -5.60 7.80 4.85
N ASP A 87 -6.05 9.00 4.53
CA ASP A 87 -5.83 10.17 5.37
C ASP A 87 -7.05 10.42 6.24
N VAL A 88 -6.82 10.52 7.55
CA VAL A 88 -7.86 10.73 8.55
C VAL A 88 -7.48 11.88 9.48
N GLN A 89 -8.50 12.57 9.98
CA GLN A 89 -8.40 13.41 11.15
C GLN A 89 -8.88 12.59 12.36
N ILE A 90 -8.05 12.54 13.39
CA ILE A 90 -8.36 11.87 14.66
C ILE A 90 -8.39 12.88 15.79
N THR A 91 -9.17 12.58 16.82
CA THR A 91 -9.32 13.42 18.01
C THR A 91 -9.20 12.59 19.28
N ARG A 92 -8.61 13.17 20.31
CA ARG A 92 -8.54 12.55 21.63
C ARG A 92 -9.95 12.44 22.22
N SER A 93 -10.27 11.29 22.79
CA SER A 93 -11.53 11.08 23.50
C SER A 93 -11.40 11.29 25.01
N ASN A 94 -12.53 11.16 25.70
CA ASN A 94 -12.58 11.10 27.16
C ASN A 94 -12.29 9.69 27.73
N CYS A 95 -12.21 8.65 26.89
CA CYS A 95 -11.89 7.29 27.33
C CYS A 95 -10.39 7.12 27.57
N LYS A 96 -10.04 6.47 28.68
CA LYS A 96 -8.65 6.10 28.99
C LYS A 96 -8.34 4.72 28.42
N LYS A 97 -7.07 4.45 28.18
CA LYS A 97 -6.59 3.09 27.84
C LYS A 97 -6.35 2.27 29.14
N PRO A 98 -6.59 0.95 29.13
CA PRO A 98 -7.21 0.16 28.05
C PRO A 98 -8.71 0.46 27.93
N LEU A 99 -9.25 0.35 26.73
CA LEU A 99 -10.68 0.57 26.49
C LEU A 99 -11.49 -0.62 27.03
N ASN A 100 -12.46 -0.35 27.90
CA ASN A 100 -13.44 -1.35 28.33
C ASN A 100 -14.59 -1.41 27.32
N ASN A 101 -15.06 -2.62 26.97
CA ASN A 101 -16.09 -2.84 25.94
C ASN A 101 -17.46 -2.17 26.21
N THR A 102 -17.68 -1.65 27.42
CA THR A 102 -18.90 -0.97 27.84
C THR A 102 -18.82 0.56 27.76
N GLU A 103 -17.65 1.13 27.46
CA GLU A 103 -17.46 2.59 27.46
C GLU A 103 -17.81 3.21 26.10
N ASN A 104 -18.78 4.12 26.10
CA ASN A 104 -19.10 4.96 24.95
C ASN A 104 -18.16 6.19 24.93
N CYS A 105 -17.17 6.17 24.05
CA CYS A 105 -16.19 7.24 23.93
C CYS A 105 -16.72 8.42 23.11
N ILE A 106 -16.49 9.63 23.62
CA ILE A 106 -16.80 10.88 22.92
C ILE A 106 -15.54 11.75 22.82
N PRO A 107 -15.47 12.67 21.83
CA PRO A 107 -14.39 13.63 21.76
C PRO A 107 -14.21 14.41 23.07
N GLN A 108 -12.95 14.67 23.42
CA GLN A 108 -12.58 15.37 24.65
C GLN A 108 -13.13 16.80 24.63
N LYS A 109 -13.85 17.19 25.69
CA LYS A 109 -14.45 18.53 25.83
C LYS A 109 -13.59 19.49 26.66
N ASN A 110 -12.63 18.97 27.42
CA ASN A 110 -11.72 19.80 28.21
C ASN A 110 -10.67 20.45 27.28
N PRO A 111 -10.62 21.78 27.15
CA PRO A 111 -9.70 22.47 26.22
C PRO A 111 -8.22 22.18 26.49
N LYS A 112 -7.83 21.89 27.74
CA LYS A 112 -6.44 21.55 28.10
C LYS A 112 -6.04 20.14 27.66
N LEU A 113 -7.03 19.28 27.41
CA LEU A 113 -6.85 17.90 26.98
C LEU A 113 -7.33 17.68 25.55
N GLU A 114 -7.89 18.68 24.88
CA GLU A 114 -8.24 18.57 23.48
C GLU A 114 -6.96 18.36 22.67
N LYS A 115 -7.01 17.41 21.73
CA LYS A 115 -5.92 17.15 20.81
C LYS A 115 -6.49 16.58 19.52
N LYS A 116 -6.14 17.18 18.39
CA LYS A 116 -6.47 16.71 17.05
C LYS A 116 -5.20 16.45 16.27
N MET A 117 -5.23 15.40 15.46
CA MET A 117 -4.10 15.03 14.61
C MET A 117 -4.61 14.65 13.22
N LYS A 118 -3.82 14.94 12.20
CA LYS A 118 -3.98 14.35 10.87
C LYS A 118 -3.03 13.18 10.77
N CYS A 119 -3.56 12.03 10.37
CA CYS A 119 -2.80 10.81 10.18
C CYS A 119 -2.97 10.30 8.76
N SER A 120 -1.88 9.79 8.21
CA SER A 120 -1.83 9.03 6.97
C SER A 120 -1.52 7.59 7.30
N PHE A 121 -2.41 6.68 6.92
CA PHE A 121 -2.25 5.24 7.11
C PHE A 121 -2.08 4.55 5.76
N LEU A 122 -1.16 3.60 5.71
CA LEU A 122 -1.05 2.64 4.62
C LEU A 122 -1.42 1.25 5.14
N VAL A 123 -2.53 0.71 4.65
CA VAL A 123 -3.06 -0.58 5.08
C VAL A 123 -3.06 -1.55 3.92
N GLY A 124 -2.29 -2.63 4.02
CA GLY A 124 -2.37 -3.76 3.10
C GLY A 124 -3.51 -4.69 3.52
N ALA A 125 -4.33 -5.12 2.58
CA ALA A 125 -5.50 -5.95 2.85
C ALA A 125 -5.72 -7.02 1.79
N LEU A 126 -6.24 -8.17 2.24
CA LEU A 126 -6.91 -9.18 1.41
C LEU A 126 -8.34 -9.32 1.95
N PRO A 127 -9.28 -8.44 1.52
CA PRO A 127 -10.60 -8.35 2.16
C PRO A 127 -11.40 -9.65 2.14
N TRP A 128 -11.22 -10.49 1.11
CA TRP A 128 -11.88 -11.80 1.00
C TRP A 128 -11.42 -12.82 2.06
N ASN A 129 -10.23 -12.63 2.64
CA ASN A 129 -9.72 -13.43 3.75
C ASN A 129 -9.89 -12.75 5.11
N GLY A 130 -10.32 -11.49 5.15
CA GLY A 130 -10.35 -10.67 6.37
C GLY A 130 -8.97 -10.34 6.92
N GLU A 131 -7.93 -10.36 6.08
CA GLU A 131 -6.56 -10.05 6.46
C GLU A 131 -6.24 -8.57 6.24
N PHE A 132 -5.69 -7.92 7.27
CA PHE A 132 -5.29 -6.52 7.25
C PHE A 132 -3.94 -6.36 7.96
N ASN A 133 -3.05 -5.53 7.40
CA ASN A 133 -1.74 -5.23 7.95
C ASN A 133 -1.49 -3.72 7.84
N LEU A 134 -1.08 -3.10 8.95
CA LEU A 134 -0.69 -1.69 8.96
C LEU A 134 0.77 -1.61 8.49
N LEU A 135 0.97 -1.14 7.27
CA LEU A 135 2.29 -1.08 6.63
C LEU A 135 3.03 0.19 7.03
N SER A 136 2.31 1.31 7.16
CA SER A 136 2.87 2.58 7.61
C SER A 136 1.81 3.44 8.30
N LYS A 137 2.27 4.28 9.22
CA LYS A 137 1.49 5.34 9.85
C LYS A 137 2.36 6.58 10.05
N GLU A 138 1.80 7.74 9.73
CA GLU A 138 2.39 9.03 10.05
C GLU A 138 1.32 9.94 10.60
N CYS A 139 1.58 10.64 11.70
CA CYS A 139 0.62 11.54 12.31
C CYS A 139 1.25 12.87 12.67
N LYS A 140 0.51 13.96 12.49
CA LYS A 140 0.93 15.34 12.80
C LYS A 140 -0.18 16.06 13.55
N ASP A 141 0.19 16.88 14.52
CA ASP A 141 -0.75 17.75 15.23
C ASP A 141 -1.39 18.76 14.26
N VAL A 142 -2.63 19.16 14.52
CA VAL A 142 -3.42 20.11 13.71
C VAL A 142 -3.62 21.41 14.46
#